data_AF-A0A2D6Q8H0-F1
#
_entry.id   AF-A0A2D6Q8H0-F1
#
_cell.length_a   1.000
_cell.length_b   1.000
_cell.length_c   1.000
_cell.angle_alpha   90.00
_cell.angle_beta   90.00
_cell.angle_gamma   90.00
#
_symmetry.space_group_name_H-M   'P 1'
#
loop_
_entity.id
_entity.type
_entity.pdbx_description
1 polymer ?
#
loop_
_entity_poly.entity_id
_entity_poly.type
_entity_poly.pdbx_seq_one_letter_code
_entity_poly.pdbx_strand_id
1 'polypeptide(L)'
;MAKKTKRIGDDDRKLYAFISSFFTIVGFIIALILWRKDKYIMHYAKHGLVLFIAQAVIIVLGPFLYFLSSVLWVLWVILWIVSWMNSFSGKMKKTFLIGDLADKIIL
;
A
#
# COMPACT_ATOMS: atom_id res chain seq x y z
N MET A 1 4.88 -1.67 -30.44
CA MET A 1 6.04 -1.47 -29.54
C MET A 1 5.94 -2.42 -28.35
N ALA A 2 6.74 -3.48 -28.31
CA ALA A 2 6.85 -4.32 -27.11
C ALA A 2 7.61 -3.54 -26.04
N LYS A 3 6.91 -3.07 -24.99
CA LYS A 3 7.51 -2.44 -23.80
C LYS A 3 8.41 -3.50 -23.14
N LYS A 4 9.71 -3.48 -23.49
CA LYS A 4 10.78 -4.26 -22.85
C LYS A 4 10.59 -4.06 -21.34
N THR A 5 10.10 -5.08 -20.66
CA THR A 5 10.00 -5.05 -19.20
C THR A 5 11.45 -5.03 -18.71
N LYS A 6 11.93 -3.84 -18.38
CA LYS A 6 13.24 -3.62 -17.76
C LYS A 6 13.26 -4.56 -16.54
N ARG A 7 14.18 -5.53 -16.50
CA ARG A 7 14.34 -6.39 -15.33
C ARG A 7 14.81 -5.47 -14.21
N ILE A 8 13.91 -5.14 -13.30
CA ILE A 8 14.18 -4.27 -12.16
C ILE A 8 15.07 -5.07 -11.21
N GLY A 9 16.19 -4.48 -10.78
CA GLY A 9 17.06 -5.10 -9.77
C GLY A 9 16.30 -5.32 -8.46
N ASP A 10 16.69 -6.29 -7.65
CA ASP A 10 15.94 -6.64 -6.43
C ASP A 10 15.86 -5.46 -5.44
N ASP A 11 16.90 -4.62 -5.38
CA ASP A 11 16.93 -3.43 -4.53
C ASP A 11 16.07 -2.29 -5.09
N ASP A 12 16.10 -2.06 -6.40
CA ASP A 12 15.20 -1.10 -7.07
C ASP A 12 13.73 -1.49 -6.86
N ARG A 13 13.44 -2.80 -6.86
CA ARG A 13 12.11 -3.37 -6.62
C ARG A 13 11.59 -3.05 -5.22
N LYS A 14 12.45 -3.19 -4.20
CA LYS A 14 12.13 -2.82 -2.80
C LYS A 14 11.89 -1.33 -2.69
N LEU A 15 12.75 -0.52 -3.33
CA LEU A 15 12.62 0.94 -3.33
C LEU A 15 11.29 1.38 -3.97
N TYR A 16 10.91 0.83 -5.12
CA TYR A 16 9.66 1.16 -5.79
C TYR A 16 8.42 0.67 -5.02
N ALA A 17 8.49 -0.49 -4.37
CA ALA A 17 7.43 -0.95 -3.47
C ALA A 17 7.27 -0.03 -2.25
N PHE A 18 8.38 0.44 -1.67
CA PHE A 18 8.35 1.41 -0.58
C PHE A 18 7.75 2.74 -1.03
N ILE A 19 8.23 3.32 -2.13
CA ILE A 19 7.72 4.61 -2.65
C ILE A 19 6.23 4.51 -2.99
N SER A 20 5.80 3.40 -3.59
CA SER A 20 4.39 3.19 -3.92
C SER A 20 3.49 3.04 -2.69
N SER A 21 3.96 2.41 -1.61
CA SER A 21 3.23 2.35 -0.34
C SER A 21 3.30 3.67 0.45
N PHE A 22 4.40 4.42 0.33
CA PHE A 22 4.63 5.69 1.03
C PHE A 22 3.70 6.79 0.51
N PHE A 23 3.63 6.93 -0.81
CA PHE A 23 2.81 7.95 -1.48
C PHE A 23 1.32 7.57 -1.61
N THR A 24 0.87 6.54 -0.88
CA THR A 24 -0.51 6.03 -0.85
C THR A 24 -1.19 6.02 -2.22
N ILE A 25 -2.05 6.98 -2.53
CA ILE A 25 -2.78 7.04 -3.80
C ILE A 25 -1.90 7.43 -5.00
N VAL A 26 -0.98 8.37 -4.83
CA VAL A 26 -0.04 8.79 -5.89
C VAL A 26 0.92 7.63 -6.20
N GLY A 27 1.39 6.95 -5.15
CA GLY A 27 2.25 5.78 -5.26
C GLY A 27 1.56 4.61 -5.96
N PHE A 28 0.27 4.41 -5.69
CA PHE A 28 -0.56 3.43 -6.39
C PHE A 28 -0.72 3.73 -7.88
N ILE A 29 -1.05 4.97 -8.25
CA ILE A 29 -1.22 5.37 -9.66
C ILE A 29 0.08 5.16 -10.45
N ILE A 30 1.22 5.55 -9.87
CA ILE A 30 2.55 5.36 -10.48
C ILE A 30 2.83 3.87 -10.70
N ALA A 31 2.61 3.04 -9.68
CA ALA A 31 2.81 1.60 -9.77
C ALA A 31 1.89 0.94 -10.80
N LEU A 32 0.66 1.42 -10.93
CA LEU A 32 -0.31 0.90 -11.89
C LEU A 32 0.06 1.21 -13.35
N ILE A 33 0.69 2.37 -13.61
CA ILE A 33 1.12 2.78 -14.96
C ILE A 33 2.48 2.18 -15.34
N LEU A 34 3.43 2.17 -14.41
CA LEU A 34 4.82 1.79 -14.68
C LEU A 34 5.08 0.29 -14.43
N TRP A 35 4.50 -0.26 -13.38
CA TRP A 35 4.87 -1.57 -12.82
C TRP A 35 3.68 -2.53 -12.69
N ARG A 36 2.65 -2.38 -13.54
CA ARG A 36 1.45 -3.24 -13.54
C ARG A 36 1.73 -4.75 -13.51
N LYS A 37 2.79 -5.17 -14.19
CA LYS A 37 3.18 -6.58 -14.33
C LYS A 37 3.91 -7.13 -13.10
N ASP A 38 4.37 -6.25 -12.22
CA ASP A 38 5.15 -6.63 -11.04
C ASP A 38 4.23 -6.85 -9.84
N LYS A 39 4.01 -8.13 -9.51
CA LYS A 39 3.14 -8.53 -8.40
C LYS A 39 3.60 -7.97 -7.05
N TYR A 40 4.91 -7.81 -6.86
CA TYR A 40 5.47 -7.31 -5.59
C TYR A 40 5.17 -5.83 -5.42
N ILE A 41 5.54 -5.01 -6.42
CA ILE A 41 5.31 -3.56 -6.39
C ILE A 41 3.80 -3.28 -6.31
N MET A 42 2.99 -4.02 -7.08
CA MET A 42 1.54 -3.87 -7.06
C MET A 42 0.91 -4.24 -5.71
N HIS A 43 1.45 -5.21 -4.98
CA HIS A 43 0.92 -5.59 -3.66
C HIS A 43 1.06 -4.45 -2.64
N TYR A 44 2.23 -3.81 -2.57
CA TYR A 44 2.47 -2.68 -1.67
C TYR A 44 1.79 -1.39 -2.14
N ALA A 45 1.66 -1.21 -3.44
CA ALA A 45 0.82 -0.16 -4.02
C ALA A 45 -0.65 -0.31 -3.57
N LYS A 46 -1.21 -1.53 -3.60
CA LYS A 46 -2.56 -1.82 -3.09
C LYS A 46 -2.67 -1.52 -1.59
N HIS A 47 -1.66 -1.84 -0.78
CA HIS A 47 -1.63 -1.45 0.63
C HIS A 47 -1.72 0.07 0.82
N GLY A 48 -0.98 0.85 0.03
CA GLY A 48 -1.06 2.30 0.03
C GLY A 48 -2.47 2.82 -0.29
N LEU A 49 -3.17 2.20 -1.24
CA LEU A 49 -4.55 2.52 -1.58
C LEU A 49 -5.53 2.18 -0.44
N VAL A 50 -5.39 1.01 0.19
CA VAL A 50 -6.24 0.61 1.33
C VAL A 50 -6.03 1.56 2.51
N LEU A 51 -4.79 1.95 2.80
CA LEU A 51 -4.50 2.94 3.83
C LEU A 51 -5.11 4.30 3.51
N PHE A 52 -5.09 4.74 2.25
CA PHE A 52 -5.77 5.96 1.85
C PHE A 52 -7.29 5.90 2.06
N ILE A 53 -7.93 4.80 1.67
CA ILE A 53 -9.37 4.60 1.88
C ILE A 53 -9.69 4.60 3.38
N ALA A 54 -8.91 3.88 4.19
CA ALA A 54 -9.08 3.85 5.64
C ALA A 54 -8.92 5.25 6.25
N GLN A 55 -7.96 6.05 5.79
CA GLN A 55 -7.77 7.43 6.23
C GLN A 55 -8.97 8.29 5.87
N ALA A 56 -9.49 8.19 4.64
CA ALA A 56 -10.67 8.94 4.21
C ALA A 56 -11.90 8.60 5.07
N VAL A 57 -12.11 7.31 5.37
CA VAL A 57 -13.20 6.86 6.26
C VAL A 57 -13.04 7.43 7.67
N ILE A 58 -11.82 7.42 8.23
CA ILE A 58 -11.54 8.00 9.55
C ILE A 58 -11.79 9.51 9.56
N ILE A 59 -11.43 10.24 8.51
CA ILE A 59 -11.67 11.69 8.43
C ILE A 59 -13.17 12.01 8.35
N VAL A 60 -13.93 11.24 7.56
CA VAL A 60 -15.37 11.48 7.36
C VAL A 60 -16.19 11.05 8.58
N LEU A 61 -15.89 9.88 9.17
CA LEU A 61 -16.63 9.33 10.31
C LEU A 61 -16.08 9.78 11.67
N GLY A 62 -14.82 10.22 11.72
CA GLY A 62 -14.13 10.65 12.93
C GLY A 62 -14.87 11.69 13.77
N PRO A 63 -15.46 12.75 13.17
CA PRO A 63 -16.27 13.73 13.90
C PRO A 63 -17.49 13.12 14.61
N PHE A 64 -18.03 12.01 14.10
CA PHE A 64 -19.17 11.30 14.70
C PHE A 64 -18.74 10.29 15.77
N LEU A 65 -17.46 9.90 15.78
CA LEU A 65 -16.92 8.82 16.61
C LEU A 65 -16.05 9.31 17.77
N TYR A 66 -15.83 10.62 17.93
CA TYR A 66 -15.07 11.30 18.99
C TYR A 66 -13.90 10.47 19.59
N PHE A 67 -14.15 9.71 20.66
CA PHE A 67 -13.12 8.91 21.35
C PHE A 67 -12.56 7.76 20.51
N LEU A 68 -13.39 7.13 19.67
CA LEU A 68 -12.98 6.05 18.77
C LEU A 68 -12.10 6.56 17.63
N SER A 69 -12.25 7.84 17.25
CA SER A 69 -11.47 8.47 16.18
C SER A 69 -9.98 8.46 16.50
N SER A 70 -9.60 8.81 17.73
CA SER A 70 -8.21 8.81 18.18
C SER A 70 -7.58 7.41 18.16
N VAL A 71 -8.33 6.38 18.59
CA VAL A 71 -7.85 4.98 18.57
C VAL A 71 -7.67 4.48 17.14
N LEU A 72 -8.64 4.77 16.25
CA LEU A 72 -8.55 4.42 14.83
C LEU A 72 -7.36 5.10 14.15
N TRP A 73 -7.06 6.34 14.51
CA TRP A 73 -5.90 7.07 14.01
C TRP A 73 -4.58 6.39 14.42
N VAL A 74 -4.46 5.97 15.68
CA VAL A 74 -3.28 5.25 16.17
C VAL A 74 -3.12 3.90 15.45
N LEU A 75 -4.19 3.14 15.31
CA LEU A 75 -4.17 1.87 14.56
C LEU A 75 -3.76 2.08 13.09
N TRP A 76 -4.26 3.15 12.47
CA TRP A 76 -3.91 3.51 11.11
C TRP A 76 -2.41 3.82 10.95
N VAL A 77 -1.83 4.59 11.87
CA VAL A 77 -0.38 4.89 11.88
C VAL A 77 0.45 3.62 12.03
N ILE A 78 0.05 2.71 12.92
CA ILE A 78 0.75 1.42 13.10
C ILE A 78 0.73 0.63 11.79
N LEU A 79 -0.44 0.52 11.15
CA LEU A 79 -0.57 -0.18 9.87
C LEU A 79 0.26 0.47 8.75
N TRP A 80 0.37 1.80 8.73
CA TRP A 80 1.19 2.53 7.77
C TRP A 80 2.68 2.22 7.95
N ILE A 81 3.18 2.26 9.19
CA ILE A 81 4.57 1.91 9.50
C ILE A 81 4.86 0.44 9.17
N VAL A 82 3.94 -0.48 9.49
CA VAL A 82 4.10 -1.90 9.16
C VAL A 82 4.12 -2.12 7.64
N SER A 83 3.31 -1.38 6.88
CA SER A 83 3.34 -1.45 5.41
C SER A 83 4.73 -1.08 4.86
N TRP A 84 5.37 -0.06 5.43
CA TRP A 84 6.74 0.33 5.07
C TRP A 84 7.75 -0.75 5.40
N MET A 85 7.76 -1.24 6.65
CA MET A 85 8.67 -2.31 7.07
C MET A 85 8.51 -3.56 6.19
N ASN A 86 7.27 -3.91 5.84
CA ASN A 86 7.00 -5.04 4.98
C ASN A 86 7.45 -4.81 3.54
N SER A 87 7.37 -3.58 3.00
CA SER A 87 7.83 -3.24 1.64
C SER A 87 9.35 -3.30 1.46
N PHE A 88 10.12 -3.23 2.55
CA PHE A 88 11.57 -3.48 2.53
C PHE A 88 11.94 -4.95 2.65
N SER A 89 11.00 -5.84 3.00
CA SER A 89 11.34 -7.24 3.27
C SER A 89 11.62 -8.09 2.02
N GLY A 90 11.36 -7.56 0.82
CA GLY A 90 11.55 -8.28 -0.45
C GLY A 90 10.58 -9.44 -0.69
N LYS A 91 9.69 -9.73 0.26
CA LYS A 91 8.67 -10.78 0.19
C LYS A 91 7.29 -10.15 0.34
N MET A 92 6.31 -10.63 -0.41
CA MET A 92 4.90 -10.25 -0.20
C MET A 92 4.46 -10.76 1.18
N LYS A 93 4.46 -9.87 2.17
CA LYS A 93 4.01 -10.21 3.52
C LYS A 93 2.55 -9.82 3.65
N LYS A 94 1.72 -10.82 3.98
CA LYS A 94 0.33 -10.59 4.40
C LYS A 94 0.35 -9.86 5.73
N THR A 95 0.25 -8.54 5.71
CA THR A 95 -0.06 -7.77 6.92
C THR A 95 -1.49 -8.14 7.32
N PHE A 96 -1.69 -8.62 8.56
CA PHE A 96 -3.00 -8.99 9.09
C PHE A 96 -4.01 -7.84 8.82
N LEU A 97 -5.20 -8.17 8.30
CA LEU A 97 -6.26 -7.27 7.78
C LEU A 97 -6.05 -6.69 6.37
N ILE A 98 -4.85 -6.23 6.00
CA ILE A 98 -4.64 -5.57 4.69
C ILE A 98 -4.39 -6.61 3.59
N GLY A 99 -3.68 -7.70 3.91
CA GLY A 99 -3.35 -8.76 2.95
C GLY A 99 -4.59 -9.49 2.40
N ASP A 100 -5.57 -9.79 3.26
CA ASP A 100 -6.79 -10.48 2.83
C ASP A 100 -7.77 -9.57 2.06
N LEU A 101 -7.79 -8.27 2.36
CA LEU A 101 -8.52 -7.28 1.56
C LEU A 101 -7.84 -7.01 0.21
N ALA A 102 -6.51 -6.93 0.18
CA ALA A 102 -5.74 -6.73 -1.05
C ALA A 102 -5.78 -7.97 -1.98
N ASP A 103 -5.81 -9.19 -1.42
CA ASP A 103 -5.96 -10.43 -2.17
C ASP A 103 -7.37 -10.56 -2.80
N LYS A 104 -8.40 -9.95 -2.20
CA LYS A 104 -9.75 -9.86 -2.79
C LYS A 104 -9.85 -8.86 -3.94
N ILE A 105 -8.89 -7.94 -4.09
CA ILE A 105 -8.86 -7.02 -5.23
C ILE A 105 -8.28 -7.77 -6.44
N ILE A 106 -9.16 -8.33 -7.25
CA ILE A 106 -8.84 -8.93 -8.56
C ILE A 106 -8.53 -7.78 -9.53
N LEU A 107 -7.25 -7.56 -9.83
CA LEU A 107 -6.78 -6.56 -10.81
C LEU A 107 -5.55 -7.03 -11.57
#